data_AF-A0A923Y1C1-F1
#
_entry.id   AF-A0A923Y1C1-F1
#
_cell.length_a   1.000
_cell.length_b   1.000
_cell.length_c   1.000
_cell.angle_alpha   90.00
_cell.angle_beta   90.00
_cell.angle_gamma   90.00
#
_symmetry.space_group_name_H-M   'P 1'
#
loop_
_entity.id
_entity.type
_entity.pdbx_description
1 polymer ?
#
loop_
_entity_poly.entity_id
_entity_poly.type
_entity_poly.pdbx_seq_one_letter_code
_entity_poly.pdbx_strand_id
1 'polypeptide(L)'
;LTGRTDIEIEITNQGARLIANAIIYYNSAILSHLLTKCEASGNAKAVALITKISPAARRHILLNGHYTFQSGGKMIDLDVLVAGLELG
;
A
#
# COMPACT_ATOMS: atom_id res chain seq x y z
N LEU A 1 7.65 -20.06 11.65
CA LEU A 1 9.12 -20.07 11.78
C LEU A 1 9.45 -19.26 13.02
N THR A 2 10.20 -19.82 13.96
CA THR A 2 10.48 -19.16 15.26
C THR A 2 11.74 -18.30 15.25
N GLY A 3 12.41 -18.16 14.09
CA GLY A 3 13.57 -17.27 13.93
C GLY A 3 14.77 -17.70 14.77
N ARG A 4 14.94 -19.01 14.97
CA ARG A 4 15.95 -19.57 15.89
C ARG A 4 17.26 -19.91 15.18
N THR A 5 17.29 -19.94 13.86
CA THR A 5 18.51 -20.15 13.07
C THR A 5 18.79 -18.95 12.16
N ASP A 6 20.05 -18.74 11.77
CA ASP A 6 20.45 -17.66 10.86
C ASP A 6 19.64 -17.67 9.55
N ILE A 7 19.34 -18.87 9.04
CA ILE A 7 18.53 -19.06 7.84
C ILE A 7 17.07 -18.60 8.06
N GLU A 8 16.45 -18.98 9.20
CA GLU A 8 15.08 -18.53 9.50
C GLU A 8 15.00 -17.00 9.68
N ILE A 9 16.04 -16.40 10.26
CA ILE A 9 16.16 -14.94 10.42
C ILE A 9 16.25 -14.26 9.05
N GLU A 10 17.09 -14.78 8.15
CA GLU A 10 17.24 -14.24 6.80
C GLU A 10 15.92 -14.32 6.01
N ILE A 11 15.24 -15.48 6.04
CA ILE A 11 13.94 -15.65 5.39
C ILE A 11 12.93 -14.64 5.93
N THR A 12 12.88 -14.47 7.25
CA THR A 12 11.98 -13.50 7.90
C THR A 12 12.29 -12.07 7.47
N ASN A 13 13.57 -11.71 7.38
CA ASN A 13 13.99 -10.38 6.93
C ASN A 13 13.61 -10.12 5.47
N GLN A 14 13.80 -11.11 4.58
CA GLN A 14 13.35 -10.98 3.18
C GLN A 14 11.82 -10.87 3.08
N GLY A 15 11.08 -11.64 3.88
CA GLY A 15 9.62 -11.53 3.99
C GLY A 15 9.17 -10.14 4.44
N ALA A 16 9.84 -9.57 5.46
CA ALA A 16 9.55 -8.22 5.93
C ALA A 16 9.84 -7.15 4.86
N ARG A 17 10.95 -7.29 4.11
CA ARG A 17 11.28 -6.40 2.98
C ARG A 17 10.22 -6.49 1.87
N LEU A 18 9.78 -7.70 1.54
CA LEU A 18 8.74 -7.92 0.53
C LEU A 18 7.44 -7.21 0.93
N ILE A 19 7.00 -7.38 2.18
CA ILE A 19 5.79 -6.73 2.71
C ILE A 19 5.93 -5.21 2.69
N ALA A 20 7.07 -4.67 3.12
CA ALA A 20 7.33 -3.24 3.09
C ALA A 20 7.25 -2.66 1.65
N ASN A 21 7.85 -3.35 0.68
CA ASN A 21 7.79 -2.96 -0.73
C ASN A 21 6.36 -3.04 -1.28
N ALA A 22 5.59 -4.07 -0.93
CA ALA A 22 4.20 -4.18 -1.33
C ALA A 22 3.35 -3.02 -0.78
N ILE A 23 3.55 -2.62 0.48
CA ILE A 23 2.87 -1.47 1.09
C ILE A 23 3.21 -0.18 0.32
N ILE A 24 4.49 0.06 0.07
CA ILE A 24 4.94 1.26 -0.66
C ILE A 24 4.36 1.29 -2.08
N TYR A 25 4.34 0.14 -2.76
CA TYR A 25 3.76 -0.01 -4.09
C TYR A 25 2.28 0.38 -4.10
N TYR A 26 1.48 -0.22 -3.21
CA TYR A 26 0.04 0.07 -3.17
C TYR A 26 -0.27 1.50 -2.72
N ASN A 27 0.48 2.04 -1.76
CA ASN A 27 0.37 3.46 -1.40
C ASN A 27 0.63 4.37 -2.61
N SER A 28 1.70 4.10 -3.37
CA SER A 28 2.04 4.85 -4.57
C SER A 28 0.93 4.76 -5.61
N ALA A 29 0.42 3.55 -5.87
CA ALA A 29 -0.61 3.32 -6.86
C ALA A 29 -1.94 3.99 -6.50
N ILE A 30 -2.37 3.91 -5.24
CA ILE A 30 -3.57 4.57 -4.73
C ILE A 30 -3.44 6.09 -4.85
N LEU A 31 -2.31 6.66 -4.40
CA LEU A 31 -2.05 8.11 -4.51
C LEU A 31 -2.05 8.57 -5.97
N SER A 32 -1.46 7.78 -6.88
CA SER A 32 -1.45 8.08 -8.31
C SER A 32 -2.87 8.11 -8.89
N HIS A 33 -3.71 7.12 -8.60
CA HIS A 33 -5.09 7.08 -9.10
C HIS A 33 -5.94 8.22 -8.50
N LEU A 34 -5.77 8.51 -7.21
CA LEU A 34 -6.44 9.63 -6.55
C LEU A 34 -6.03 10.97 -7.17
N LEU A 35 -4.74 11.14 -7.47
CA LEU A 35 -4.23 12.36 -8.10
C LEU A 35 -4.88 12.57 -9.47
N THR A 36 -4.87 11.54 -10.32
CA THR A 36 -5.49 11.58 -11.66
C THR A 36 -6.99 11.90 -11.58
N LYS A 37 -7.72 11.29 -10.64
CA LYS A 37 -9.16 11.59 -10.42
C LYS A 37 -9.37 13.04 -9.99
N CYS A 38 -8.55 13.56 -9.08
CA CYS A 38 -8.65 14.94 -8.60
C CYS A 38 -8.34 15.95 -9.70
N GLU A 39 -7.29 15.71 -10.50
CA GLU A 39 -6.93 16.53 -11.65
C GLU A 39 -8.06 16.58 -12.68
N ALA A 40 -8.65 15.42 -13.02
CA ALA A 40 -9.79 15.34 -13.94
C ALA A 40 -11.04 16.09 -13.42
N SER A 41 -11.25 16.10 -12.10
CA SER A 41 -12.36 16.83 -11.46
C SER A 41 -12.09 18.33 -11.25
N GLY A 42 -10.87 18.82 -11.50
CA GLY A 42 -10.46 20.20 -11.24
C GLY A 42 -10.31 20.57 -9.75
N ASN A 43 -10.22 19.58 -8.85
CA ASN A 43 -10.10 19.82 -7.41
C ASN A 43 -8.65 20.16 -7.01
N ALA A 44 -8.25 21.41 -7.25
CA ALA A 44 -6.90 21.90 -6.98
C ALA A 44 -6.47 21.78 -5.50
N LYS A 45 -7.42 21.82 -4.55
CA LYS A 45 -7.14 21.64 -3.12
C LYS A 45 -6.74 20.20 -2.82
N ALA A 46 -7.48 19.23 -3.35
CA ALA A 46 -7.19 17.81 -3.18
C ALA A 46 -5.85 17.44 -3.85
N VAL A 47 -5.58 17.96 -5.05
CA VAL A 47 -4.28 17.80 -5.73
C VAL A 47 -3.14 18.28 -4.84
N ALA A 48 -3.23 19.50 -4.30
CA ALA A 48 -2.19 20.06 -3.45
C ALA A 48 -1.98 19.28 -2.14
N LEU A 49 -3.03 18.62 -1.63
CA LEU A 49 -2.94 17.75 -0.46
C LEU A 49 -2.24 16.44 -0.80
N ILE A 50 -2.69 15.75 -1.86
CA ILE A 50 -2.16 14.44 -2.29
C ILE A 50 -0.66 14.54 -2.61
N THR A 51 -0.23 15.58 -3.31
CA THR A 51 1.18 15.78 -3.69
C THR A 51 2.12 15.95 -2.49
N LYS A 52 1.59 16.30 -1.30
CA LYS A 52 2.38 16.39 -0.06
C LYS A 52 2.49 15.05 0.67
N ILE A 53 1.72 14.03 0.28
CA ILE A 53 1.73 12.73 0.94
C ILE A 53 2.83 11.87 0.32
N SER A 54 3.76 11.40 1.16
CA SER A 54 4.78 10.46 0.70
C SER A 54 4.18 9.05 0.53
N PRO A 55 4.49 8.33 -0.56
CA PRO A 55 4.09 6.93 -0.69
C PRO A 55 4.70 6.01 0.37
N ALA A 56 5.86 6.41 0.91
CA ALA A 56 6.52 5.72 2.03
C ALA A 56 5.99 6.19 3.40
N ALA A 57 5.04 7.13 3.44
CA ALA A 57 4.39 7.54 4.69
C ALA A 57 3.59 6.37 5.24
N ARG A 58 3.86 6.04 6.50
CA ARG A 58 3.22 4.93 7.22
C ARG A 58 3.03 5.35 8.65
N ARG A 59 1.81 5.14 9.17
CA ARG A 59 1.61 4.97 10.62
C ARG A 59 2.10 3.57 10.99
N HIS A 60 2.49 3.33 12.24
CA HIS A 60 2.97 2.02 12.68
C HIS A 60 1.98 0.91 12.29
N ILE A 61 2.30 0.11 11.25
CA ILE A 61 1.46 -0.99 10.77
C ILE A 61 1.89 -2.24 11.52
N LEU A 62 1.07 -2.68 12.48
CA LEU A 62 1.30 -3.91 13.23
C LEU A 62 0.57 -5.06 12.53
N LEU A 63 1.34 -5.93 11.86
CA LEU A 63 0.82 -7.13 11.21
C LEU A 63 0.95 -8.31 12.17
N ASN A 64 -0.06 -8.49 13.02
CA ASN A 64 -0.14 -9.62 13.95
C ASN A 64 -1.15 -10.66 13.45
N GLY A 65 -0.74 -11.93 13.47
CA GLY A 65 -1.60 -13.07 13.14
C GLY A 65 -1.08 -13.88 11.96
N HIS A 66 -1.85 -14.92 11.62
CA HIS A 66 -1.59 -15.75 10.45
C HIS A 66 -2.39 -15.22 9.26
N TYR A 67 -1.69 -14.73 8.26
CA TYR A 67 -2.27 -14.30 7.00
C TYR A 67 -2.03 -15.36 5.93
N THR A 68 -3.06 -15.64 5.14
CA THR A 68 -2.94 -16.47 3.94
C THR A 68 -2.96 -15.57 2.72
N PHE A 69 -2.05 -15.83 1.79
CA PHE A 69 -2.08 -15.15 0.49
C PHE A 69 -3.24 -15.70 -0.33
N GLN A 70 -4.02 -14.82 -0.96
CA GLN A 70 -5.01 -15.26 -1.94
C GLN A 70 -4.30 -15.89 -3.12
N SER A 71 -4.44 -17.22 -3.26
CA SER A 71 -4.03 -17.97 -4.44
C SER A 71 -5.22 -17.98 -5.40
N GLY A 72 -5.20 -17.11 -6.40
CA GLY A 72 -6.29 -17.01 -7.38
C GLY A 72 -6.11 -15.97 -8.47
N GLY A 73 -4.99 -15.23 -8.49
CA GLY A 73 -4.70 -14.25 -9.53
C GLY A 73 -5.67 -13.06 -9.60
N LYS A 74 -6.60 -12.93 -8.66
CA LYS A 74 -7.52 -11.80 -8.61
C LYS A 74 -6.74 -10.56 -8.16
N MET A 75 -6.30 -9.76 -9.14
CA MET A 75 -5.70 -8.46 -8.85
C MET A 75 -6.73 -7.57 -8.15
N ILE A 76 -6.24 -6.77 -7.22
CA ILE A 76 -7.04 -5.73 -6.58
C ILE A 76 -7.34 -4.69 -7.66
N ASP A 77 -8.63 -4.45 -7.90
CA ASP A 77 -9.08 -3.36 -8.77
C ASP A 77 -8.93 -2.04 -8.00
N LEU A 78 -7.86 -1.31 -8.34
CA LEU A 78 -7.52 -0.05 -7.69
C LEU A 78 -8.50 1.07 -8.03
N ASP A 79 -9.07 1.06 -9.22
CA ASP A 79 -10.06 2.05 -9.65
C ASP A 79 -11.34 1.93 -8.83
N VAL A 80 -11.83 0.71 -8.60
CA VAL A 80 -12.99 0.47 -7.72
C VAL A 80 -12.70 0.91 -6.29
N LEU A 81 -11.48 0.64 -5.79
CA LEU A 81 -11.08 0.99 -4.44
C LEU A 81 -10.99 2.52 -4.24
N VAL A 82 -10.47 3.22 -5.25
CA VAL A 82 -10.37 4.69 -5.29
C VAL A 82 -11.71 5.38 -5.58
N ALA A 83 -12.62 4.72 -6.29
CA ALA A 83 -13.96 5.24 -6.53
C ALA A 83 -14.72 5.46 -5.21
N GLY A 84 -14.58 4.54 -4.25
CA GLY A 84 -15.21 4.63 -2.93
C GLY A 84 -14.55 5.60 -1.94
N LEU A 85 -13.43 6.23 -2.31
CA LEU A 85 -12.77 7.24 -1.49
C LEU A 85 -13.28 8.64 -1.87
N GLU A 86 -13.97 9.29 -0.92
CA GLU A 86 -14.36 10.70 -1.03
C GLU A 86 -13.31 11.57 -0.31
N LEU A 87 -12.69 12.47 -1.07
CA LEU A 87 -11.79 13.49 -0.53
C LEU A 87 -12.63 14.75 -0.29
N GLY A 88 -13.00 14.98 0.97
CA GLY A 88 -13.82 16.11 1.42
C GLY A 88 -13.21 17.49 1.17
#